data_AF-A0A1S4DWS3-F1
#
_entry.id   AF-A0A1S4DWS3-F1
#
_cell.length_a   1.000
_cell.length_b   1.000
_cell.length_c   1.000
_cell.angle_alpha   90.00
_cell.angle_beta   90.00
_cell.angle_gamma   90.00
#
_symmetry.space_group_name_H-M   'P 1'
#
loop_
_entity.id
_entity.type
_entity.pdbx_description
1 polymer ?
#
loop_
_entity_poly.entity_id
_entity_poly.type
_entity_poly.pdbx_seq_one_letter_code
_entity_poly.pdbx_strand_id
1 'polypeptide(L)'
;MFKFSSTFLLHFIQKRFLNTVSTSTLPLASVSTVEFLTNSCGLSSGSPTSNGRKLQFDEKNIQQYEAVIGFLKSHGLENPQIAKLVSRKPWILQSKVPTNLKPKFEFLQETGFVGPLLPKVILTNPGILLRSLDSHLKPSFRLIKEMLESDEKENTESKSEEEEQGEKDE
;
A
#
# COMPACT_ATOMS: atom_id res chain seq x y z
N MET A 1 -25.80 -5.23 13.68
CA MET A 1 -25.46 -4.04 12.87
C MET A 1 -24.35 -3.29 13.58
N PHE A 2 -23.10 -3.39 13.11
CA PHE A 2 -21.97 -2.65 13.68
C PHE A 2 -21.81 -1.34 12.91
N LYS A 3 -22.15 -0.22 13.54
CA LYS A 3 -21.92 1.13 13.02
C LYS A 3 -20.43 1.47 13.16
N PHE A 4 -19.70 1.51 12.05
CA PHE A 4 -18.35 2.08 12.04
C PHE A 4 -18.47 3.62 12.02
N SER A 5 -18.09 4.25 13.13
CA SER A 5 -18.07 5.70 13.26
C SER A 5 -17.02 6.31 12.34
N SER A 6 -17.45 7.20 11.44
CA SER A 6 -16.67 7.96 10.45
C SER A 6 -15.49 8.75 11.06
N THR A 7 -15.49 8.95 12.37
CA THR A 7 -14.39 9.60 13.11
C THR A 7 -13.14 8.74 13.30
N PHE A 8 -13.21 7.42 13.10
CA PHE A 8 -12.05 6.53 13.25
C PHE A 8 -11.03 6.69 12.11
N LEU A 9 -11.46 7.19 10.95
CA LEU A 9 -10.61 7.42 9.77
C LEU A 9 -9.76 8.69 9.86
N LEU A 10 -10.21 9.71 10.59
CA LEU A 10 -9.57 11.03 10.61
C LEU A 10 -8.48 11.16 11.68
N HIS A 11 -8.49 10.32 12.71
CA HIS A 11 -7.51 10.41 13.79
C HIS A 11 -6.12 9.87 13.41
N PHE A 12 -5.98 9.13 12.30
CA PHE A 12 -4.70 8.57 11.87
C PHE A 12 -3.84 9.55 11.05
N ILE A 13 -4.40 10.68 10.61
CA ILE A 13 -3.80 11.55 9.59
C ILE A 13 -2.90 12.64 10.18
N GLN A 14 -3.12 13.06 11.43
CA GLN A 14 -2.52 14.32 11.92
C GLN A 14 -1.21 14.21 12.69
N LYS A 15 -0.68 13.03 13.00
CA LYS A 15 0.62 12.95 13.70
C LYS A 15 1.78 12.67 12.76
N ARG A 16 2.51 13.77 12.52
CA ARG A 16 3.99 13.86 12.48
C ARG A 16 4.56 14.24 11.13
N PHE A 17 4.15 15.43 10.69
CA PHE A 17 4.91 16.29 9.80
C PHE A 17 6.29 16.63 10.40
N LEU A 18 7.22 16.96 9.49
CA LEU A 18 8.59 17.45 9.64
C LEU A 18 9.70 16.39 9.75
N ASN A 19 10.47 16.21 8.66
CA ASN A 19 11.80 16.82 8.57
C ASN A 19 12.50 16.62 7.21
N THR A 20 12.94 17.77 6.69
CA THR A 20 14.15 18.14 5.93
C THR A 20 14.75 17.22 4.86
N VAL A 21 14.98 17.87 3.72
CA VAL A 21 15.53 17.40 2.45
C VAL A 21 17.04 17.21 2.57
N SER A 22 17.58 16.20 1.91
CA SER A 22 18.96 16.24 1.40
C SER A 22 19.02 15.47 0.08
N THR A 23 19.13 16.24 -0.99
CA THR A 23 19.43 15.77 -2.34
C THR A 23 20.92 15.43 -2.38
N SER A 24 21.27 14.19 -2.70
CA SER A 24 22.67 13.84 -3.00
C SER A 24 22.73 12.94 -4.23
N THR A 25 23.62 13.35 -5.12
CA THR A 25 23.82 12.94 -6.50
C THR A 25 24.43 11.54 -6.58
N LEU A 26 23.91 10.71 -7.49
CA LEU A 26 24.24 9.28 -7.65
C LEU A 26 25.66 9.04 -8.19
N PRO A 27 26.36 8.02 -7.65
CA PRO A 27 26.87 6.96 -8.53
C PRO A 27 26.81 5.51 -7.94
N LEU A 28 26.85 4.54 -8.85
CA LEU A 28 26.88 3.07 -8.69
C LEU A 28 25.69 2.44 -7.94
N ALA A 29 24.72 1.91 -8.70
CA ALA A 29 23.43 1.39 -8.21
C ALA A 29 23.56 0.40 -7.03
N SER A 30 24.61 -0.43 -7.03
CA SER A 30 24.85 -1.44 -5.99
C SER A 30 25.31 -0.84 -4.67
N VAL A 31 26.30 0.07 -4.72
CA VAL A 31 26.82 0.77 -3.53
C VAL A 31 25.73 1.67 -2.95
N SER A 32 24.99 2.40 -3.81
CA SER A 32 23.89 3.25 -3.39
C SER A 32 22.74 2.47 -2.74
N THR A 33 22.43 1.26 -3.22
CA THR A 33 21.36 0.42 -2.64
C THR A 33 21.78 -0.18 -1.31
N VAL A 34 23.00 -0.71 -1.21
CA VAL A 34 23.54 -1.25 0.06
C VAL A 34 23.63 -0.14 1.11
N GLU A 35 24.09 1.05 0.72
CA GLU A 35 24.14 2.22 1.60
C GLU A 35 22.74 2.68 2.00
N PHE A 36 21.78 2.72 1.08
CA PHE A 36 20.38 3.05 1.39
C PHE A 36 19.76 2.04 2.37
N LEU A 37 19.95 0.74 2.14
CA LEU A 37 19.45 -0.31 3.02
C LEU A 37 20.10 -0.24 4.42
N THR A 38 21.38 0.09 4.47
CA THR A 38 22.12 0.18 5.74
C THR A 38 21.75 1.46 6.51
N ASN A 39 21.83 2.61 5.85
CA ASN A 39 21.66 3.91 6.48
C ASN A 39 20.19 4.28 6.69
N SER A 40 19.31 3.93 5.74
CA SER A 40 17.90 4.33 5.79
C SER A 40 16.98 3.24 6.31
N CYS A 41 17.24 1.97 5.97
CA CYS A 41 16.39 0.84 6.39
C CYS A 41 16.88 0.14 7.67
N GLY A 42 18.05 0.54 8.19
CA GLY A 42 18.64 -0.04 9.41
C GLY A 42 19.07 -1.51 9.26
N LEU A 43 19.23 -1.99 8.02
CA LEU A 43 19.64 -3.36 7.75
C LEU A 43 21.18 -3.49 7.86
N SER A 44 21.70 -4.68 8.15
CA SER A 44 23.15 -4.93 8.20
C SER A 44 23.54 -5.97 7.16
N SER A 45 24.64 -5.72 6.43
CA SER A 45 25.41 -6.80 5.81
C SER A 45 26.29 -7.43 6.90
N GLY A 46 26.27 -8.76 7.07
CA GLY A 46 27.14 -9.47 8.01
C GLY A 46 26.46 -10.59 8.82
N SER A 47 27.27 -11.42 9.49
CA SER A 47 26.83 -12.56 10.31
C SER A 47 25.97 -12.14 11.52
N PRO A 48 25.14 -13.04 12.10
CA PRO A 48 24.22 -12.69 13.18
C PRO A 48 24.98 -12.19 14.41
N THR A 49 24.90 -10.89 14.68
CA THR A 49 25.40 -10.30 15.93
C THR A 49 24.26 -10.25 16.94
N SER A 50 24.60 -10.53 18.19
CA SER A 50 23.69 -10.87 19.31
C SER A 50 22.69 -9.77 19.73
N ASN A 51 22.66 -8.63 19.05
CA ASN A 51 21.88 -7.48 19.47
C ASN A 51 20.70 -7.27 18.51
N GLY A 52 19.55 -7.86 18.88
CA GLY A 52 18.20 -7.46 18.47
C GLY A 52 17.89 -7.41 16.97
N ARG A 53 17.32 -8.51 16.44
CA ARG A 53 16.60 -8.62 15.14
C ARG A 53 16.97 -7.59 14.06
N LYS A 54 18.27 -7.39 13.81
CA LYS A 54 18.73 -6.63 12.66
C LYS A 54 18.60 -7.57 11.46
N LEU A 55 17.68 -7.23 10.56
CA LEU A 55 17.45 -8.05 9.38
C LEU A 55 18.67 -7.97 8.49
N GLN A 56 19.24 -9.14 8.24
CA GLN A 56 20.40 -9.30 7.37
C GLN A 56 19.91 -9.26 5.92
N PHE A 57 20.56 -8.46 5.09
CA PHE A 57 20.39 -8.52 3.65
C PHE A 57 21.60 -9.25 3.05
N ASP A 58 21.35 -10.02 2.00
CA ASP A 58 22.37 -10.83 1.35
C ASP A 58 22.88 -10.09 0.11
N GLU A 59 24.19 -9.84 0.05
CA GLU A 59 24.84 -9.18 -1.09
C GLU A 59 24.60 -9.92 -2.42
N LYS A 60 24.39 -11.25 -2.37
CA LYS A 60 24.06 -12.05 -3.56
C LYS A 60 22.73 -11.67 -4.20
N ASN A 61 21.85 -11.01 -3.45
CA ASN A 61 20.50 -10.63 -3.87
C ASN A 61 20.36 -9.13 -4.16
N ILE A 62 21.46 -8.36 -4.25
CA ILE A 62 21.43 -6.90 -4.50
C ILE A 62 20.57 -6.55 -5.72
N GLN A 63 20.72 -7.29 -6.82
CA GLN A 63 19.95 -7.04 -8.05
C GLN A 63 18.43 -7.18 -7.83
N GLN A 64 18.02 -8.12 -6.98
CA GLN A 64 16.61 -8.25 -6.61
C GLN A 64 16.15 -7.07 -5.74
N TYR A 65 16.98 -6.63 -4.80
CA TYR A 65 16.66 -5.48 -3.95
C TYR A 65 16.55 -4.19 -4.76
N GLU A 66 17.47 -3.97 -5.69
CA GLU A 66 17.44 -2.87 -6.66
C GLU A 66 16.15 -2.92 -7.50
N ALA A 67 15.79 -4.10 -8.02
CA ALA A 67 14.56 -4.28 -8.78
C ALA A 67 13.31 -3.94 -7.94
N VAL A 68 13.25 -4.40 -6.69
CA VAL A 68 12.13 -4.10 -5.79
C VAL A 68 12.08 -2.61 -5.46
N ILE A 69 13.20 -1.99 -5.10
CA ILE A 69 13.26 -0.56 -4.76
C ILE A 69 12.92 0.30 -5.98
N GLY A 70 13.46 -0.03 -7.15
CA GLY A 70 13.15 0.63 -8.41
C GLY A 70 11.67 0.51 -8.77
N PHE A 71 11.08 -0.66 -8.59
CA PHE A 71 9.65 -0.89 -8.78
C PHE A 71 8.79 -0.06 -7.80
N LEU A 72 9.17 0.03 -6.53
CA LEU A 72 8.45 0.87 -5.56
C LEU A 72 8.54 2.35 -5.96
N LYS A 73 9.71 2.83 -6.39
CA LYS A 73 9.90 4.20 -6.89
C LYS A 73 9.05 4.50 -8.11
N SER A 74 8.97 3.57 -9.06
CA SER A 74 8.16 3.74 -10.27
C SER A 74 6.65 3.84 -9.98
N HIS A 75 6.21 3.41 -8.80
CA HIS A 75 4.82 3.52 -8.33
C HIS A 75 4.62 4.66 -7.34
N GLY A 76 5.53 5.63 -7.31
CA GLY A 76 5.40 6.86 -6.53
C GLY A 76 5.77 6.74 -5.06
N LEU A 77 6.48 5.67 -4.64
CA LEU A 77 7.06 5.61 -3.31
C LEU A 77 8.42 6.32 -3.28
N GLU A 78 8.58 7.24 -2.35
CA GLU A 78 9.83 7.96 -2.13
C GLU A 78 10.79 7.18 -1.21
N ASN A 79 12.09 7.51 -1.24
CA ASN A 79 13.12 6.89 -0.39
C ASN A 79 12.72 6.76 1.10
N PRO A 80 12.19 7.81 1.78
CA PRO A 80 11.80 7.69 3.19
C PRO A 80 10.63 6.73 3.40
N GLN A 81 9.70 6.69 2.45
CA GLN A 81 8.55 5.79 2.48
C GLN A 81 8.98 4.33 2.28
N ILE A 82 9.89 4.09 1.32
CA ILE A 82 10.49 2.78 1.07
C ILE A 82 11.26 2.32 2.30
N ALA A 83 12.07 3.19 2.91
CA ALA A 83 12.81 2.89 4.13
C ALA A 83 11.88 2.47 5.27
N LYS A 84 10.77 3.21 5.48
CA LYS A 84 9.74 2.87 6.47
C LYS A 84 9.04 1.54 6.15
N LEU A 85 8.73 1.29 4.88
CA LEU A 85 8.08 0.06 4.42
C LEU A 85 8.96 -1.16 4.66
N VAL A 86 10.22 -1.10 4.22
CA VAL A 86 11.22 -2.16 4.38
C VAL A 86 11.50 -2.42 5.86
N SER A 87 11.66 -1.38 6.66
CA SER A 87 11.88 -1.51 8.12
C SER A 87 10.72 -2.25 8.80
N ARG A 88 9.47 -2.02 8.36
CA ARG A 88 8.29 -2.71 8.89
C ARG A 88 8.08 -4.11 8.33
N LYS A 89 8.40 -4.31 7.04
CA LYS A 89 8.16 -5.55 6.29
C LYS A 89 9.34 -5.86 5.36
N PRO A 90 10.45 -6.38 5.91
CA PRO A 90 11.68 -6.61 5.15
C PRO A 90 11.55 -7.70 4.08
N TRP A 91 10.61 -8.63 4.28
CA TRP A 91 10.29 -9.68 3.30
C TRP A 91 9.90 -9.10 1.93
N ILE A 92 9.49 -7.82 1.85
CA ILE A 92 9.17 -7.19 0.57
C ILE A 92 10.40 -7.17 -0.37
N LEU A 93 11.61 -7.05 0.17
CA LEU A 93 12.86 -7.12 -0.60
C LEU A 93 13.11 -8.52 -1.18
N GLN A 94 12.46 -9.54 -0.63
CA GLN A 94 12.52 -10.92 -1.12
C GLN A 94 11.46 -11.22 -2.19
N SER A 95 10.58 -10.26 -2.49
CA SER A 95 9.48 -10.46 -3.42
C SER A 95 9.93 -10.35 -4.87
N LYS A 96 9.47 -11.28 -5.72
CA LYS A 96 9.69 -11.21 -7.17
C LYS A 96 8.80 -10.13 -7.77
N VAL A 97 9.39 -9.10 -8.35
CA VAL A 97 8.65 -8.01 -9.00
C VAL A 97 7.64 -8.52 -10.04
N PRO A 98 8.02 -9.30 -11.08
CA PRO A 98 7.12 -9.63 -12.17
C PRO A 98 5.98 -10.58 -11.76
N THR A 99 6.21 -11.49 -10.82
CA THR A 99 5.25 -12.55 -10.48
C THR A 99 4.53 -12.34 -9.16
N ASN A 100 4.95 -11.37 -8.33
CA ASN A 100 4.33 -11.12 -7.03
C ASN A 100 3.88 -9.67 -6.85
N LEU A 101 4.81 -8.70 -6.95
CA LEU A 101 4.49 -7.31 -6.66
C LEU A 101 3.65 -6.67 -7.77
N LYS A 102 4.09 -6.84 -9.03
CA LYS A 102 3.43 -6.23 -10.19
C LYS A 102 1.94 -6.59 -10.29
N PRO A 103 1.53 -7.88 -10.25
CA PRO A 103 0.11 -8.24 -10.34
C PRO A 103 -0.76 -7.65 -9.20
N LYS A 104 -0.18 -7.47 -8.00
CA LYS A 104 -0.90 -6.90 -6.86
C LYS A 104 -1.05 -5.39 -6.98
N PHE A 105 -0.03 -4.70 -7.50
CA PHE A 105 -0.11 -3.26 -7.75
C PHE A 105 -1.11 -2.96 -8.87
N GLU A 106 -1.06 -3.71 -9.97
CA GLU A 106 -2.01 -3.60 -11.08
C GLU A 106 -3.45 -3.81 -10.59
N PHE A 107 -3.70 -4.86 -9.82
CA PHE A 107 -5.02 -5.10 -9.22
C PHE A 107 -5.48 -3.96 -8.29
N LEU A 108 -4.59 -3.40 -7.47
CA LEU A 108 -4.93 -2.25 -6.62
C LEU A 108 -5.27 -1.02 -7.47
N GLN A 109 -4.57 -0.79 -8.56
CA GLN A 109 -4.88 0.31 -9.48
C GLN A 109 -6.22 0.09 -10.19
N GLU A 110 -6.50 -1.12 -10.66
CA GLU A 110 -7.79 -1.51 -11.27
C GLU A 110 -8.97 -1.35 -10.31
N THR A 111 -8.74 -1.54 -9.01
CA THR A 111 -9.76 -1.33 -7.96
C THR A 111 -9.88 0.13 -7.50
N GLY A 112 -9.14 1.06 -8.10
CA GLY A 112 -9.26 2.50 -7.88
C GLY A 112 -8.16 3.13 -7.03
N PHE A 113 -7.18 2.37 -6.53
CA PHE A 113 -6.01 2.95 -5.86
C PHE A 113 -5.00 3.45 -6.91
N VAL A 114 -5.23 4.65 -7.42
CA VAL A 114 -4.37 5.30 -8.41
C VAL A 114 -3.63 6.51 -7.84
N GLY A 115 -2.52 6.88 -8.46
CA GLY A 115 -1.72 8.05 -8.07
C GLY A 115 -1.31 7.99 -6.59
N PRO A 116 -1.48 9.07 -5.81
CA PRO A 116 -1.07 9.13 -4.40
C PRO A 116 -1.78 8.12 -3.48
N LEU A 117 -2.94 7.59 -3.89
CA LEU A 117 -3.67 6.62 -3.08
C LEU A 117 -2.96 5.27 -2.99
N LEU A 118 -2.22 4.89 -4.04
CA LEU A 118 -1.52 3.61 -4.09
C LEU A 118 -0.39 3.52 -3.04
N PRO A 119 0.60 4.45 -2.99
CA PRO A 119 1.55 4.50 -1.89
C PRO A 119 0.88 4.58 -0.52
N LYS A 120 -0.22 5.35 -0.39
CA LYS A 120 -0.94 5.52 0.88
C LYS A 120 -1.52 4.21 1.40
N VAL A 121 -2.18 3.41 0.56
CA VAL A 121 -2.76 2.12 0.99
C VAL A 121 -1.68 1.11 1.35
N ILE A 122 -0.59 1.06 0.57
CA ILE A 122 0.54 0.16 0.82
C ILE A 122 1.25 0.51 2.13
N LEU A 123 1.52 1.79 2.38
CA LEU A 123 2.17 2.24 3.61
C LEU A 123 1.28 2.07 4.84
N THR A 124 -0.03 2.20 4.68
CA THR A 124 -0.99 1.98 5.77
C THR A 124 -1.04 0.50 6.14
N ASN A 125 -1.24 -0.37 5.16
CA ASN A 125 -1.29 -1.82 5.36
C ASN A 125 -0.37 -2.58 4.41
N PRO A 126 0.94 -2.68 4.72
CA PRO A 126 1.89 -3.46 3.93
C PRO A 126 1.53 -4.95 3.81
N GLY A 127 0.71 -5.46 4.73
CA GLY A 127 0.27 -6.86 4.73
C GLY A 127 -0.56 -7.23 3.52
N ILE A 128 -1.16 -6.25 2.83
CA ILE A 128 -1.90 -6.47 1.57
C ILE A 128 -1.01 -7.14 0.51
N LEU A 129 0.28 -6.78 0.47
CA LEU A 129 1.25 -7.33 -0.46
C LEU A 129 1.70 -8.75 -0.10
N LEU A 130 1.43 -9.22 1.13
CA LEU A 130 1.75 -10.60 1.54
C LEU A 130 0.63 -11.57 1.13
N ARG A 131 -0.61 -11.10 1.08
CA ARG A 131 -1.78 -11.93 0.76
C ARG A 131 -1.75 -12.39 -0.69
N SER A 132 -2.27 -13.59 -0.93
CA SER A 132 -2.47 -14.11 -2.29
C SER A 132 -3.43 -13.19 -3.06
N LEU A 133 -3.10 -12.92 -4.31
CA LEU A 133 -3.93 -12.09 -5.18
C LEU A 133 -5.29 -12.77 -5.42
N ASP A 134 -5.26 -14.03 -5.87
CA ASP A 134 -6.47 -14.73 -6.32
C ASP A 134 -7.30 -15.30 -5.17
N SER A 135 -6.65 -15.83 -4.11
CA SER A 135 -7.38 -16.48 -3.02
C SER A 135 -7.77 -15.53 -1.88
N HIS A 136 -7.26 -14.29 -1.84
CA HIS A 136 -7.57 -13.35 -0.78
C HIS A 136 -7.96 -11.96 -1.29
N LEU A 137 -7.12 -11.30 -2.09
CA LEU A 137 -7.37 -9.91 -2.47
C LEU A 137 -8.63 -9.80 -3.34
N LYS A 138 -8.70 -10.54 -4.46
CA LYS A 138 -9.85 -10.50 -5.37
C LYS A 138 -11.19 -10.81 -4.66
N PRO A 139 -11.34 -11.89 -3.88
CA PRO A 139 -12.58 -12.18 -3.17
C PRO A 139 -12.96 -11.10 -2.14
N SER A 140 -11.98 -10.57 -1.40
CA SER A 140 -12.26 -9.56 -0.36
C SER A 140 -12.77 -8.26 -0.99
N PHE A 141 -12.13 -7.80 -2.06
CA PHE A 141 -12.54 -6.58 -2.76
C PHE A 141 -13.88 -6.74 -3.48
N ARG A 142 -14.14 -7.92 -4.06
CA ARG A 142 -15.44 -8.24 -4.64
C ARG A 142 -16.55 -8.14 -3.58
N LEU A 143 -16.36 -8.74 -2.41
CA LEU A 143 -17.34 -8.68 -1.32
C LEU A 143 -17.59 -7.23 -0.86
N ILE A 144 -16.53 -6.45 -0.68
CA ILE A 144 -16.65 -5.04 -0.29
C ILE A 144 -17.45 -4.25 -1.34
N LYS A 145 -17.20 -4.51 -2.63
CA LYS A 145 -17.92 -3.87 -3.73
C LYS A 145 -19.40 -4.26 -3.74
N GLU A 146 -19.73 -5.55 -3.62
CA GLU A 146 -21.11 -6.03 -3.56
C GLU A 146 -21.89 -5.42 -2.38
N MET A 147 -21.26 -5.28 -1.21
CA MET A 147 -21.88 -4.65 -0.03
C MET A 147 -22.11 -3.14 -0.20
N LEU A 148 -21.25 -2.44 -0.92
CA LEU A 148 -21.44 -1.01 -1.19
C LEU A 148 -22.57 -0.76 -2.20
N GLU A 149 -22.70 -1.64 -3.18
CA GLU A 149 -23.74 -1.56 -4.22
C GLU A 149 -25.14 -1.96 -3.71
N SER A 150 -25.24 -2.77 -2.65
CA SER A 150 -26.54 -3.10 -2.04
C SER A 150 -27.19 -1.93 -1.32
N ASP A 151 -26.39 -1.03 -0.75
CA ASP A 151 -26.87 0.12 0.02
C ASP A 151 -27.44 1.25 -0.88
N GLU A 152 -27.12 1.26 -2.18
CA GLU A 152 -27.62 2.27 -3.12
C GLU A 152 -29.01 1.96 -3.69
N LYS A 153 -29.40 0.68 -3.74
CA LYS A 153 -30.68 0.26 -4.36
C LYS A 153 -31.90 0.51 -3.46
N GLU A 154 -31.72 0.52 -2.14
CA GLU A 154 -32.81 0.84 -1.21
C GLU A 154 -33.21 2.33 -1.20
N ASN A 155 -32.36 3.23 -1.72
CA ASN A 155 -32.61 4.68 -1.66
C ASN A 155 -33.25 5.26 -2.94
N THR A 156 -33.36 4.46 -4.01
CA THR A 156 -34.00 4.88 -5.27
C THR A 156 -35.44 4.45 -5.40
N GLU A 157 -35.91 3.47 -4.62
CA GLU A 157 -37.26 2.92 -4.72
C GLU A 157 -38.28 3.69 -3.87
N SER A 158 -37.84 4.50 -2.91
CA SER A 158 -38.71 5.33 -2.06
C SER A 158 -39.09 6.70 -2.66
N LYS A 159 -38.72 6.97 -3.92
CA LYS A 159 -38.95 8.29 -4.57
C LYS A 159 -39.87 8.25 -5.78
N SER A 160 -40.39 7.08 -6.16
CA SER A 160 -41.29 6.90 -7.31
C SER A 160 -42.76 6.72 -6.95
N GLU A 161 -43.13 6.76 -5.66
CA GLU A 161 -44.53 6.58 -5.23
C GLU A 161 -45.26 7.89 -4.81
N GLU A 162 -44.60 9.06 -4.82
CA GLU A 162 -45.24 10.33 -4.42
C GLU A 162 -45.74 11.23 -5.59
N GLU A 163 -45.55 10.86 -6.86
CA GLU A 163 -46.02 11.68 -8.01
C GLU A 163 -47.35 11.21 -8.64
N GLU A 164 -48.00 10.14 -8.17
CA GLU A 164 -49.26 9.62 -8.75
C GLU A 164 -50.53 9.89 -7.89
N GLN A 165 -50.59 11.00 -7.15
CA GLN A 165 -51.84 11.39 -6.45
C GLN A 165 -52.25 12.87 -6.57
N GLY A 166 -51.61 13.65 -7.44
CA GLY A 166 -51.85 15.10 -7.55
C GLY A 166 -52.78 15.59 -8.67
N GLU A 167 -53.46 14.72 -9.41
CA GLU A 167 -54.30 15.15 -10.54
C GLU A 167 -55.62 14.38 -10.64
N LYS A 168 -56.47 14.49 -9.62
CA LYS A 168 -57.94 14.39 -9.72
C LYS A 168 -58.55 15.34 -8.70
N ASP A 169 -59.69 15.92 -9.09
CA ASP A 169 -60.51 16.93 -8.39
C ASP A 169 -60.12 18.35 -8.86
N GLU A 170 -60.67 18.81 -9.99
CA GLU A 170 -61.98 19.50 -10.15
C GLU A 170 -62.05 20.88 -9.47
#